data_AF-A0A136WH75-F1
#
_entry.id   AF-A0A136WH75-F1
#
_cell.length_a   1.000
_cell.length_b   1.000
_cell.length_c   1.000
_cell.angle_alpha   90.00
_cell.angle_beta   90.00
_cell.angle_gamma   90.00
#
_symmetry.space_group_name_H-M   'P 1'
#
loop_
_entity.id
_entity.type
_entity.pdbx_description
1 polymer ?
#
loop_
_entity_poly.entity_id
_entity_poly.type
_entity_poly.pdbx_seq_one_letter_code
_entity_poly.pdbx_strand_id
1 'polypeptide(L)'
;MKDKVLFVTGVINTELWNKASWMGTAVLSDQKSAPYLGLLFENREAAIQIFEQWNKDFGHKDLYEEIRIAVIEGDIPGQEYGYTIHITTNQENLIEKCRKLKLSEMHTLFAIISRFRRMPTDRNNQNMKKFREEVERFLSYKIIPVYMSDNGLEPLFEYEIEKTEIYFRKVNEISDNDVDIACIKSNQ
;
A
#
# COMPACT_ATOMS: atom_id res chain seq x y z
N MET A 1 -2.44 -6.14 -39.58
CA MET A 1 -3.19 -5.67 -38.40
C MET A 1 -2.18 -5.04 -37.46
N LYS A 2 -2.41 -3.83 -36.94
CA LYS A 2 -1.53 -3.24 -35.92
C LYS A 2 -1.82 -3.96 -34.61
N ASP A 3 -0.86 -4.67 -34.05
CA ASP A 3 -0.94 -5.21 -32.70
C ASP A 3 -1.17 -4.04 -31.74
N LYS A 4 -2.38 -3.95 -31.18
CA LYS A 4 -2.69 -2.94 -30.17
C LYS A 4 -2.07 -3.39 -28.86
N VAL A 5 -1.12 -2.60 -28.37
CA VAL A 5 -0.51 -2.79 -27.06
C VAL A 5 -1.26 -1.92 -26.06
N LEU A 6 -1.77 -2.51 -24.98
CA LEU A 6 -2.31 -1.76 -23.85
C LEU A 6 -1.20 -1.56 -22.83
N PHE A 7 -0.92 -0.31 -22.47
CA PHE A 7 0.01 0.01 -21.39
C PHE A 7 -0.77 0.29 -20.12
N VAL A 8 -0.54 -0.52 -19.08
CA VAL A 8 -1.18 -0.35 -17.78
C VAL A 8 -0.13 0.14 -16.78
N THR A 9 -0.38 1.33 -16.24
CA THR A 9 0.40 1.90 -15.14
C THR A 9 -0.14 1.39 -13.81
N GLY A 10 0.77 1.13 -12.87
CA GLY A 10 0.41 0.66 -11.53
C GLY A 10 -0.25 1.70 -10.63
N VAL A 11 -0.37 1.37 -9.33
CA VAL A 11 -1.09 2.18 -8.32
C VAL A 11 -0.34 3.43 -7.87
N ILE A 12 0.90 3.63 -8.29
CA ILE A 12 1.77 4.72 -7.84
C ILE A 12 1.92 5.78 -8.94
N ASN A 13 1.34 6.95 -8.70
CA ASN A 13 1.68 8.18 -9.41
C ASN A 13 2.96 8.78 -8.80
N THR A 14 4.10 8.60 -9.45
CA THR A 14 5.41 8.96 -8.88
C THR A 14 5.53 10.44 -8.52
N GLU A 15 5.10 11.35 -9.38
CA GLU A 15 5.18 12.78 -9.12
C GLU A 15 4.32 13.17 -7.92
N LEU A 16 3.11 12.62 -7.85
CA LEU A 16 2.18 12.93 -6.79
C LEU A 16 2.62 12.36 -5.43
N TRP A 17 3.12 11.12 -5.41
CA TRP A 17 3.68 10.51 -4.21
C TRP A 17 4.93 11.23 -3.69
N ASN A 18 5.77 11.72 -4.60
CA ASN A 18 6.94 12.53 -4.23
C ASN A 18 6.49 13.87 -3.63
N LYS A 19 5.47 14.52 -4.23
CA LYS A 19 4.89 15.77 -3.72
C LYS A 19 4.19 15.59 -2.38
N ALA A 20 3.50 14.47 -2.19
CA ALA A 20 2.76 14.15 -0.96
C ALA A 20 3.68 13.97 0.26
N SER A 21 4.94 13.59 0.04
CA SER A 21 5.91 13.31 1.10
C SER A 21 5.34 12.32 2.12
N TRP A 22 5.09 11.09 1.65
CA TRP A 22 4.68 10.00 2.55
C TRP A 22 5.78 9.77 3.59
N MET A 23 5.45 9.90 4.87
CA MET A 23 6.43 9.91 5.96
C MET A 23 6.25 8.83 7.02
N GLY A 24 5.06 8.21 7.09
CA GLY A 24 4.75 7.30 8.21
C GLY A 24 3.49 6.48 8.01
N THR A 25 3.18 5.65 9.01
CA THR A 25 1.89 4.96 9.13
C THR A 25 1.32 5.07 10.53
N ALA A 26 -0.01 5.16 10.64
CA ALA A 26 -0.76 5.09 11.89
C ALA A 26 -1.77 3.94 11.83
N VAL A 27 -2.01 3.32 12.99
CA VAL A 27 -3.09 2.36 13.17
C VAL A 27 -4.16 3.04 14.00
N LEU A 28 -5.39 3.10 13.48
CA LEU A 28 -6.54 3.60 14.22
C LEU A 28 -7.55 2.48 14.36
N SER A 29 -8.03 2.24 15.56
CA SER A 29 -9.08 1.26 15.81
C SER A 29 -9.92 1.63 17.02
N ASP A 30 -11.22 1.36 16.92
CA ASP A 30 -12.20 1.41 18.00
C ASP A 30 -12.50 0.03 18.61
N GLN A 31 -11.86 -1.04 18.11
CA GLN A 31 -12.05 -2.45 18.47
C GLN A 31 -13.46 -3.01 18.23
N LYS A 32 -14.29 -2.25 17.51
CA LYS A 32 -15.69 -2.57 17.20
C LYS A 32 -15.95 -2.66 15.69
N SER A 33 -15.08 -2.06 14.88
CA SER A 33 -15.14 -2.04 13.43
C SER A 33 -13.77 -2.34 12.80
N ALA A 34 -13.76 -2.52 11.48
CA ALA A 34 -12.54 -2.77 10.72
C ALA A 34 -11.49 -1.66 11.00
N PRO A 35 -10.22 -2.02 11.28
CA PRO A 35 -9.20 -1.06 11.64
C PRO A 35 -8.78 -0.22 10.43
N TYR A 36 -8.20 0.95 10.69
CA TYR A 36 -7.63 1.82 9.67
C TYR A 36 -6.11 1.73 9.67
N LEU A 37 -5.53 1.58 8.48
CA LEU A 37 -4.13 1.85 8.19
C LEU A 37 -4.03 3.25 7.58
N GLY A 38 -3.64 4.22 8.41
CA GLY A 38 -3.38 5.58 7.97
C GLY A 38 -2.01 5.72 7.31
N LEU A 39 -1.96 6.28 6.11
CA LEU A 39 -0.71 6.70 5.46
C LEU A 39 -0.47 8.18 5.78
N LEU A 40 0.66 8.49 6.44
CA LEU A 40 0.95 9.85 6.93
C LEU A 40 1.69 10.66 5.87
N PHE A 41 1.20 11.86 5.59
CA PHE A 41 1.75 12.76 4.57
C PHE A 41 1.98 14.17 5.13
N GLU A 42 3.02 14.84 4.64
CA GLU A 42 3.30 16.24 4.96
C GLU A 42 2.54 17.21 4.05
N ASN A 43 2.12 16.79 2.86
CA ASN A 43 1.36 17.65 1.94
C ASN A 43 -0.08 17.15 1.81
N ARG A 44 -1.01 17.88 2.47
CA ARG A 44 -2.42 17.54 2.55
C ARG A 44 -3.09 17.43 1.19
N GLU A 45 -2.90 18.42 0.32
CA GLU A 45 -3.56 18.48 -0.99
C GLU A 45 -3.09 17.34 -1.90
N ALA A 46 -1.78 17.03 -1.90
CA ALA A 46 -1.24 15.94 -2.69
C ALA A 46 -1.68 14.57 -2.14
N ALA A 47 -1.78 14.41 -0.81
CA ALA A 47 -2.32 13.20 -0.19
C ALA A 47 -3.78 12.98 -0.60
N ILE A 48 -4.61 14.02 -0.56
CA ILE A 48 -6.00 13.97 -1.02
C ILE A 48 -6.06 13.53 -2.49
N GLN A 49 -5.26 14.14 -3.36
CA GLN A 49 -5.23 13.78 -4.78
C GLN A 49 -4.85 12.30 -5.02
N ILE A 50 -3.96 11.72 -4.19
CA ILE A 50 -3.62 10.28 -4.28
C ILE A 50 -4.86 9.44 -4.04
N PHE A 51 -5.59 9.73 -2.97
CA PHE A 51 -6.76 8.94 -2.59
C PHE A 51 -7.99 9.25 -3.44
N GLU A 52 -8.16 10.47 -3.96
CA GLU A 52 -9.17 10.77 -4.97
C GLU A 52 -8.90 9.99 -6.26
N GLN A 53 -7.63 9.93 -6.68
CA GLN A 53 -7.24 9.12 -7.83
C GLN A 53 -7.51 7.64 -7.56
N TRP A 54 -7.11 7.11 -6.40
CA TRP A 54 -7.40 5.73 -6.05
C TRP A 54 -8.90 5.43 -5.94
N ASN A 55 -9.69 6.31 -5.34
CA ASN A 55 -11.16 6.15 -5.30
C ASN A 55 -11.78 6.17 -6.69
N LYS A 56 -11.24 6.97 -7.62
CA LYS A 56 -11.67 6.99 -9.01
C LYS A 56 -11.31 5.70 -9.75
N ASP A 57 -10.11 5.18 -9.53
CA ASP A 57 -9.54 4.06 -10.29
C ASP A 57 -9.99 2.69 -9.73
N PHE A 58 -10.16 2.57 -8.41
CA PHE A 58 -10.46 1.32 -7.69
C PHE A 58 -11.80 1.35 -6.94
N GLY A 59 -12.41 2.53 -6.75
CA GLY A 59 -13.59 2.72 -5.91
C GLY A 59 -13.25 2.86 -4.42
N HIS A 60 -14.28 3.18 -3.62
CA HIS A 60 -14.19 3.19 -2.14
C HIS A 60 -13.97 1.80 -1.53
N LYS A 61 -14.08 0.75 -2.35
CA LYS A 61 -13.70 -0.62 -2.04
C LYS A 61 -12.94 -1.17 -3.23
N ASP A 62 -11.68 -1.52 -3.03
CA ASP A 62 -10.84 -2.08 -4.08
C ASP A 62 -11.19 -3.56 -4.27
N LEU A 63 -12.27 -3.79 -5.04
CA LEU A 63 -12.93 -5.08 -5.26
C LEU A 63 -12.02 -6.14 -5.89
N TYR A 64 -10.98 -5.71 -6.60
CA TYR A 64 -10.02 -6.59 -7.24
C TYR A 64 -8.73 -6.69 -6.44
N GLU A 65 -8.59 -6.00 -5.31
CA GLU A 65 -7.39 -6.00 -4.47
C GLU A 65 -6.13 -5.64 -5.30
N GLU A 66 -6.26 -4.64 -6.19
CA GLU A 66 -5.19 -4.15 -7.06
C GLU A 66 -4.14 -3.35 -6.29
N ILE A 67 -4.53 -2.66 -5.21
CA ILE A 67 -3.60 -2.00 -4.30
C ILE A 67 -3.02 -3.05 -3.36
N ARG A 68 -1.78 -3.47 -3.63
CA ARG A 68 -1.05 -4.40 -2.77
C ARG A 68 -0.35 -3.65 -1.66
N ILE A 69 -0.68 -3.99 -0.41
CA ILE A 69 0.05 -3.54 0.79
C ILE A 69 0.70 -4.73 1.48
N ALA A 70 2.01 -4.65 1.69
CA ALA A 70 2.75 -5.57 2.55
C ALA A 70 3.36 -4.86 3.76
N VAL A 71 3.30 -5.53 4.91
CA VAL A 71 4.01 -5.19 6.15
C VAL A 71 5.13 -6.21 6.33
N ILE A 72 6.36 -5.76 6.10
CA ILE A 72 7.55 -6.62 6.12
C ILE A 72 8.31 -6.39 7.42
N GLU A 73 8.29 -7.38 8.31
CA GLU A 73 8.92 -7.32 9.62
C GLU A 73 10.29 -8.03 9.62
N GLY A 74 11.22 -7.53 10.43
CA GLY A 74 12.53 -8.15 10.63
C GLY A 74 13.68 -7.18 10.48
N ASP A 75 14.87 -7.62 10.87
CA ASP A 75 16.11 -6.84 10.76
C ASP A 75 16.55 -6.76 9.29
N ILE A 76 16.88 -5.56 8.81
CA ILE A 76 17.48 -5.31 7.50
C ILE A 76 18.87 -4.72 7.76
N PRO A 77 19.97 -5.31 7.23
CA PRO A 77 21.31 -4.78 7.45
C PRO A 77 21.43 -3.29 7.08
N GLY A 78 22.00 -2.50 7.98
CA GLY A 78 22.19 -1.05 7.78
C GLY A 78 20.93 -0.19 7.95
N GLN A 79 19.80 -0.76 8.36
CA GLN A 79 18.55 -0.03 8.64
C GLN A 79 18.17 -0.18 10.11
N GLU A 80 17.40 0.79 10.63
CA GLU A 80 16.84 0.70 11.98
C GLU A 80 15.86 -0.48 12.11
N TYR A 81 15.76 -1.00 13.34
CA TYR A 81 14.78 -2.02 13.65
C TYR A 81 13.36 -1.48 13.43
N GLY A 82 12.50 -2.32 12.87
CA GLY A 82 11.09 -2.01 12.66
C GLY A 82 10.46 -2.85 11.56
N TYR A 83 9.54 -2.24 10.81
CA TYR A 83 8.86 -2.87 9.69
C TYR A 83 8.90 -1.97 8.47
N THR A 84 8.81 -2.55 7.28
CA THR A 84 8.70 -1.82 6.02
C THR A 84 7.29 -1.95 5.48
N ILE A 85 6.64 -0.84 5.16
CA ILE A 85 5.40 -0.84 4.39
C ILE A 85 5.77 -0.79 2.92
N HIS A 86 5.27 -1.72 2.14
CA HIS A 86 5.44 -1.76 0.69
C HIS A 86 4.09 -1.65 0.00
N ILE A 87 3.95 -0.66 -0.87
CA ILE A 87 2.76 -0.36 -1.65
C ILE A 87 3.11 -0.51 -3.12
N THR A 88 2.41 -1.40 -3.80
CA THR A 88 2.61 -1.70 -5.22
C THR A 88 1.32 -2.22 -5.85
N THR A 89 1.36 -2.52 -7.15
CA THR A 89 0.25 -3.19 -7.82
C THR A 89 0.28 -4.69 -7.58
N ASN A 90 -0.86 -5.26 -7.21
CA ASN A 90 -1.04 -6.71 -7.19
C ASN A 90 -1.12 -7.24 -8.64
N GLN A 91 -0.01 -7.81 -9.13
CA GLN A 91 0.11 -8.28 -10.51
C GLN A 91 -0.84 -9.42 -10.84
N GLU A 92 -0.99 -10.38 -9.94
CA GLU A 92 -1.85 -11.55 -10.14
C GLU A 92 -3.30 -11.11 -10.28
N ASN A 93 -3.73 -10.23 -9.38
CA ASN A 93 -5.09 -9.72 -9.38
C ASN A 93 -5.37 -8.79 -10.57
N LEU A 94 -4.40 -7.98 -10.98
CA LEU A 94 -4.51 -7.17 -12.19
C LEU A 94 -4.65 -8.05 -13.45
N ILE A 95 -3.85 -9.10 -13.57
CA ILE A 95 -3.96 -10.08 -14.66
C ILE A 95 -5.33 -10.77 -14.63
N GLU A 96 -5.81 -11.15 -13.45
CA GLU A 96 -7.13 -11.75 -13.30
C GLU A 96 -8.27 -10.78 -13.66
N LYS A 97 -8.18 -9.51 -13.26
CA LYS A 97 -9.10 -8.44 -13.67
C LYS A 97 -9.11 -8.29 -15.19
N CYS A 98 -7.93 -8.21 -15.83
CA CYS A 98 -7.82 -8.15 -17.29
C CYS A 98 -8.50 -9.36 -17.96
N ARG A 99 -8.33 -10.56 -17.40
CA ARG A 99 -9.01 -11.78 -17.89
C ARG A 99 -10.53 -11.68 -17.73
N LYS A 100 -11.03 -11.27 -16.55
CA LYS A 100 -12.47 -11.09 -16.26
C LYS A 100 -13.11 -10.05 -17.19
N LEU A 101 -12.38 -8.99 -17.52
CA LEU A 101 -12.80 -7.93 -18.43
C LEU A 101 -12.56 -8.26 -19.92
N LYS A 102 -12.10 -9.48 -20.24
CA LYS A 102 -11.80 -9.95 -21.61
C LYS A 102 -10.81 -9.05 -22.37
N LEU A 103 -9.86 -8.46 -21.66
CA LEU A 103 -8.78 -7.64 -22.24
C LEU A 103 -7.62 -8.47 -22.81
N SER A 104 -7.68 -9.81 -22.68
CA SER A 104 -6.62 -10.76 -23.03
C SER A 104 -6.28 -10.87 -24.51
N GLU A 105 -7.10 -10.31 -25.41
CA GLU A 105 -6.79 -10.24 -26.85
C GLU A 105 -5.76 -9.14 -27.18
N MET A 106 -5.40 -8.29 -26.21
CA MET A 106 -4.36 -7.26 -26.35
C MET A 106 -3.05 -7.71 -25.72
N HIS A 107 -1.93 -7.43 -26.38
CA HIS A 107 -0.62 -7.49 -25.72
C HIS A 107 -0.59 -6.42 -24.62
N THR A 108 -0.70 -6.85 -23.36
CA THR A 108 -0.68 -5.93 -22.21
C THR A 108 0.72 -5.83 -21.66
N LEU A 109 1.26 -4.61 -21.60
CA LEU A 109 2.53 -4.32 -20.94
C LEU A 109 2.26 -3.62 -19.61
N PHE A 110 2.79 -4.19 -18.54
CA PHE A 110 2.67 -3.63 -17.18
C PHE A 110 3.94 -2.86 -16.83
N ALA A 111 3.79 -1.58 -16.50
CA ALA A 111 4.85 -0.80 -15.87
C ALA A 111 4.46 -0.52 -14.42
N ILE A 112 5.02 -1.31 -13.52
CA ILE A 112 4.68 -1.27 -12.10
C ILE A 112 5.79 -0.58 -11.35
N ILE A 113 5.40 0.50 -10.67
CA ILE A 113 6.25 1.24 -9.76
C ILE A 113 5.73 0.94 -8.35
N SER A 114 6.64 0.78 -7.41
CA SER A 114 6.31 0.68 -6.00
C SER A 114 6.77 1.89 -5.19
N ARG A 115 6.21 2.00 -3.99
CA ARG A 115 6.68 2.87 -2.92
C ARG A 115 6.83 2.03 -1.67
N PHE A 116 7.94 2.17 -0.98
CA PHE A 116 8.12 1.55 0.31
C PHE A 116 8.79 2.52 1.28
N ARG A 117 8.52 2.31 2.56
CA ARG A 117 9.13 3.08 3.64
C ARG A 117 9.36 2.20 4.85
N ARG A 118 10.58 2.27 5.37
CA ARG A 118 10.94 1.69 6.66
C ARG A 118 10.35 2.56 7.77
N MET A 119 9.67 1.93 8.71
CA MET A 119 9.11 2.55 9.90
C MET A 119 9.94 2.09 11.11
N PRO A 120 10.88 2.91 11.60
CA PRO A 120 11.58 2.64 12.85
C PRO A 120 10.58 2.50 13.99
N THR A 121 10.77 1.50 14.84
CA THR A 121 9.93 1.29 16.00
C THR A 121 10.68 0.52 17.08
N ASP A 122 10.17 0.51 18.30
CA ASP A 122 10.76 -0.29 19.38
C ASP A 122 10.47 -1.79 19.18
N ARG A 123 11.38 -2.66 19.64
CA ARG A 123 11.19 -4.12 19.63
C ARG A 123 9.95 -4.59 20.37
N ASN A 124 9.47 -3.79 21.32
CA ASN A 124 8.27 -4.07 22.11
C ASN A 124 7.00 -3.46 21.51
N ASN A 125 7.08 -2.70 20.42
CA ASN A 125 5.91 -2.07 19.80
C ASN A 125 4.92 -3.14 19.31
N GLN A 126 3.66 -3.00 19.72
CA GLN A 126 2.59 -3.96 19.40
C GLN A 126 1.60 -3.44 18.35
N ASN A 127 1.83 -2.28 17.73
CA ASN A 127 0.82 -1.62 16.88
C ASN A 127 0.48 -2.48 15.65
N MET A 128 1.50 -2.96 14.92
CA MET A 128 1.28 -3.84 13.75
C MET A 128 0.73 -5.22 14.14
N LYS A 129 1.08 -5.73 15.32
CA LYS A 129 0.50 -6.97 15.84
C LYS A 129 -1.00 -6.80 16.11
N LYS A 130 -1.40 -5.75 16.84
CA LYS A 130 -2.81 -5.43 17.10
C LYS A 130 -3.58 -5.19 15.81
N PHE A 131 -2.99 -4.44 14.88
CA PHE A 131 -3.59 -4.22 13.57
C PHE A 131 -3.87 -5.54 12.85
N ARG A 132 -2.88 -6.46 12.81
CA ARG A 132 -3.07 -7.81 12.25
C ARG A 132 -4.23 -8.55 12.91
N GLU A 133 -4.25 -8.61 14.25
CA GLU A 133 -5.31 -9.28 15.02
C GLU A 133 -6.70 -8.71 14.67
N GLU A 134 -6.81 -7.41 14.43
CA GLU A 134 -8.07 -6.78 14.04
C GLU A 134 -8.44 -7.02 12.58
N VAL A 135 -7.48 -7.01 11.64
CA VAL A 135 -7.74 -7.42 10.26
C VAL A 135 -8.23 -8.88 10.22
N GLU A 136 -7.60 -9.78 10.98
CA GLU A 136 -8.01 -11.18 11.09
C GLU A 136 -9.41 -11.33 11.71
N ARG A 137 -9.77 -10.45 12.65
CA ARG A 137 -11.09 -10.44 13.29
C ARG A 137 -12.21 -9.92 12.38
N PHE A 138 -11.96 -8.84 11.64
CA PHE A 138 -12.98 -8.18 10.81
C PHE A 138 -12.92 -8.59 9.33
N LEU A 139 -11.91 -9.39 8.94
CA LEU A 139 -11.64 -9.83 7.58
C LEU A 139 -11.54 -8.69 6.55
N SER A 140 -11.26 -7.48 7.05
CA SER A 140 -11.20 -6.25 6.29
C SER A 140 -10.43 -5.19 7.08
N TYR A 141 -9.92 -4.19 6.36
CA TYR A 141 -9.37 -2.97 6.91
C TYR A 141 -9.61 -1.84 5.92
N LYS A 142 -9.34 -0.61 6.35
CA LYS A 142 -9.45 0.57 5.48
C LYS A 142 -8.13 1.31 5.43
N ILE A 143 -7.79 1.83 4.26
CA ILE A 143 -6.65 2.73 4.09
C ILE A 143 -7.18 4.16 4.04
N ILE A 144 -6.54 5.07 4.76
CA ILE A 144 -6.89 6.51 4.75
C ILE A 144 -5.63 7.37 4.60
N PRO A 145 -5.73 8.56 3.99
CA PRO A 145 -4.71 9.58 4.13
C PRO A 145 -4.80 10.20 5.54
N VAL A 146 -3.64 10.44 6.13
CA VAL A 146 -3.49 11.19 7.38
C VAL A 146 -2.54 12.35 7.11
N TYR A 147 -3.00 13.57 7.33
CA TYR A 147 -2.16 14.75 7.22
C TYR A 147 -1.46 15.01 8.56
N MET A 148 -0.14 15.19 8.53
CA MET A 148 0.63 15.64 9.68
C MET A 148 0.67 17.18 9.68
N SER A 149 -0.17 17.80 10.51
CA SER A 149 -0.15 19.24 10.73
C SER A 149 0.66 19.61 11.97
N ASP A 150 0.93 20.90 12.16
CA ASP A 150 1.53 21.43 13.39
C ASP A 150 0.67 21.14 14.64
N ASN A 151 -0.65 20.92 14.46
CA ASN A 151 -1.59 20.60 15.53
C ASN A 151 -1.74 19.09 15.77
N GLY A 152 -0.96 18.26 15.06
CA GLY A 152 -1.01 16.80 15.12
C GLY A 152 -1.64 16.16 13.89
N LEU A 153 -2.05 14.90 14.07
CA LEU A 153 -2.59 14.06 13.01
C LEU A 153 -4.03 14.44 12.68
N GLU A 154 -4.29 14.65 11.38
CA GLU A 154 -5.62 14.86 10.81
C GLU A 154 -5.96 13.67 9.88
N PRO A 155 -6.68 12.66 10.38
CA PRO A 155 -7.16 11.56 9.53
C PRO A 155 -8.31 12.04 8.64
N LEU A 156 -8.22 11.76 7.34
CA LEU A 156 -9.21 12.20 6.35
C LEU A 156 -10.09 11.01 5.94
N PHE A 157 -11.10 10.71 6.76
CA PHE A 157 -11.93 9.49 6.62
C PHE A 157 -12.77 9.47 5.34
N GLU A 158 -13.13 10.63 4.79
CA GLU A 158 -13.94 10.73 3.57
C GLU A 158 -13.26 10.14 2.33
N TYR A 159 -11.95 9.91 2.37
CA TYR A 159 -11.15 9.34 1.29
C TYR A 159 -10.80 7.86 1.48
N GLU A 160 -11.46 7.18 2.43
CA GLU A 160 -11.17 5.78 2.75
C GLU A 160 -11.33 4.82 1.56
N ILE A 161 -10.51 3.78 1.57
CA ILE A 161 -10.61 2.64 0.66
C ILE A 161 -10.63 1.36 1.48
N GLU A 162 -11.70 0.59 1.37
CA GLU A 162 -11.83 -0.74 1.98
C GLU A 162 -10.97 -1.78 1.23
N LYS A 163 -10.29 -2.62 2.00
CA LYS A 163 -9.44 -3.71 1.56
C LYS A 163 -9.75 -4.98 2.34
N THR A 164 -9.61 -6.13 1.70
CA THR A 164 -9.68 -7.44 2.38
C THR A 164 -8.36 -8.21 2.36
N GLU A 165 -7.38 -7.80 1.55
CA GLU A 165 -6.06 -8.43 1.48
C GLU A 165 -4.96 -7.52 2.03
N ILE A 166 -4.09 -8.12 2.83
CA ILE A 166 -2.85 -7.52 3.31
C ILE A 166 -1.81 -8.61 3.51
N TYR A 167 -0.55 -8.30 3.20
CA TYR A 167 0.53 -9.27 3.26
C TYR A 167 1.44 -8.98 4.45
N PHE A 168 1.34 -9.80 5.50
CA PHE A 168 2.31 -9.76 6.59
C PHE A 168 3.45 -10.73 6.31
N ARG A 169 4.67 -10.21 6.16
CA ARG A 169 5.84 -10.97 5.68
C ARG A 169 7.02 -10.82 6.64
N LYS A 170 7.95 -11.78 6.63
CA LYS A 170 9.26 -11.63 7.30
C LYS A 170 10.38 -11.39 6.29
N VAL A 171 11.38 -10.58 6.67
CA VAL A 171 12.56 -10.30 5.82
C VAL A 171 13.24 -11.58 5.34
N ASN A 172 13.36 -12.59 6.20
CA ASN A 172 14.02 -13.86 5.87
C ASN A 172 13.20 -14.79 4.95
N GLU A 173 11.96 -14.44 4.62
CA GLU A 173 11.10 -15.16 3.67
C GLU A 173 11.16 -14.54 2.26
N ILE A 174 11.83 -13.39 2.09
CA ILE A 174 11.89 -12.66 0.82
C ILE A 174 13.07 -13.19 0.00
N SER A 175 12.78 -13.75 -1.16
CA SER A 175 13.77 -14.24 -2.13
C SER A 175 14.14 -13.18 -3.17
N ASP A 176 15.20 -13.44 -3.95
CA ASP A 176 15.65 -12.52 -5.02
C ASP A 176 14.61 -12.25 -6.12
N ASN A 177 13.68 -13.18 -6.33
CA ASN A 177 12.61 -13.06 -7.33
C ASN A 177 11.29 -12.58 -6.72
N ASP A 178 11.27 -12.23 -5.43
CA ASP A 178 10.07 -11.77 -4.75
C ASP A 178 9.78 -10.29 -5.06
N VAL A 179 8.50 -9.91 -5.19
CA VAL A 179 8.10 -8.51 -5.40
C VAL A 179 8.59 -7.58 -4.27
N ASP A 180 8.71 -8.10 -3.05
CA ASP A 180 9.13 -7.37 -1.87
C ASP A 180 10.67 -7.23 -1.77
N ILE A 181 11.46 -7.79 -2.70
CA ILE A 181 12.93 -7.70 -2.71
C ILE A 181 13.44 -6.25 -2.75
N ALA A 182 12.69 -5.37 -3.41
CA ALA A 182 12.98 -3.93 -3.48
C ALA A 182 13.04 -3.26 -2.10
N CYS A 183 12.39 -3.85 -1.09
CA CYS A 183 12.32 -3.30 0.27
C CYS A 183 13.54 -3.65 1.14
N ILE A 184 14.33 -4.66 0.75
CA ILE A 184 15.42 -5.19 1.57
C ILE A 184 16.80 -5.06 0.91
N LYS A 185 16.87 -4.92 -0.41
CA LYS A 185 18.11 -4.58 -1.10
C LYS A 185 18.40 -3.10 -0.88
N SER A 186 19.43 -2.78 -0.12
CA SER A 186 19.99 -1.44 -0.11
C SER A 186 20.44 -1.13 -1.53
N ASN A 187 19.91 -0.06 -2.14
CA ASN A 187 20.63 0.56 -3.26
C ASN A 187 21.98 1.02 -2.68
N GLN A 188 23.05 0.32 -3.05
CA GLN A 188 24.41 0.83 -2.89
C GLN A 188 24.57 2.10 -3.73
#